data_AF-A0A938CPH3-F1
#
_entry.id   AF-A0A938CPH3-F1
#
_cell.length_a   1.000
_cell.length_b   1.000
_cell.length_c   1.000
_cell.angle_alpha   90.00
_cell.angle_beta   90.00
_cell.angle_gamma   90.00
#
_symmetry.space_group_name_H-M   'P 1'
#
loop_
_entity.id
_entity.type
_entity.pdbx_description
1 polymer ?
#
loop_
_entity_poly.entity_id
_entity_poly.type
_entity_poly.pdbx_seq_one_letter_code
_entity_poly.pdbx_strand_id
1 'polypeptide(L)'
;PLSGAVIVSTPQDLALIDARKGLNMFRKVNVPVLGIVENMSYFICDSCQARHEIFGHGGARAEAERLAVPFLGELPLDPEIRRRSDGGEPIVAAAPDGPHAQAYRAMAERVWAAVSAGEGQRKTPKIIVES
;
A
#
# COMPACT_ATOMS: atom_id res chain seq x y z
N PRO A 1 15.37 -7.89 11.09
CA PRO A 1 15.76 -7.11 9.90
C PRO A 1 14.52 -6.58 9.15
N LEU A 2 14.62 -5.40 8.52
CA LEU A 2 13.55 -4.79 7.73
C LEU A 2 13.35 -5.54 6.40
N SER A 3 12.11 -5.93 6.08
CA SER A 3 11.79 -6.67 4.85
C SER A 3 11.50 -5.78 3.64
N GLY A 4 11.10 -4.52 3.85
CA GLY A 4 10.81 -3.55 2.81
C GLY A 4 9.88 -2.44 3.30
N ALA A 5 9.46 -1.58 2.38
CA ALA A 5 8.54 -0.48 2.64
C ALA A 5 7.34 -0.52 1.69
N VAL A 6 6.17 -0.14 2.20
CA VAL A 6 4.97 0.13 1.41
C VAL A 6 4.72 1.64 1.45
N ILE A 7 4.49 2.25 0.30
CA ILE A 7 4.16 3.68 0.20
C ILE A 7 2.64 3.81 0.10
N VAL A 8 2.05 4.65 0.95
CA VAL A 8 0.63 4.99 0.89
C VAL A 8 0.51 6.44 0.45
N SER A 9 -0.29 6.71 -0.57
CA SER A 9 -0.56 8.07 -1.02
C SER A 9 -1.99 8.21 -1.50
N THR A 10 -2.42 9.44 -1.72
CA THR A 10 -3.72 9.80 -2.28
C THR A 10 -3.53 10.25 -3.73
N PRO A 11 -4.57 10.22 -4.60
CA PRO A 11 -4.39 10.36 -6.04
C PRO A 11 -3.90 11.72 -6.54
N GLN A 12 -3.96 12.78 -5.72
CA GLN A 12 -3.57 14.14 -6.11
C GLN A 12 -2.06 14.33 -6.28
N ASP A 13 -1.66 15.15 -7.25
CA ASP A 13 -0.28 15.41 -7.63
C ASP A 13 0.64 15.79 -6.46
N LEU A 14 0.15 16.63 -5.54
CA LEU A 14 0.94 17.06 -4.38
C LEU A 14 1.33 15.87 -3.48
N ALA A 15 0.43 14.92 -3.26
CA ALA A 15 0.70 13.72 -2.47
C ALA A 15 1.64 12.76 -3.21
N LEU A 16 1.58 12.72 -4.54
CA LEU A 16 2.46 11.88 -5.37
C LEU A 16 3.91 12.40 -5.38
N ILE A 17 4.14 13.71 -5.25
CA ILE A 17 5.48 14.27 -5.10
C ILE A 17 6.17 13.69 -3.85
N ASP A 18 5.45 13.57 -2.74
CA ASP A 18 6.03 13.04 -1.51
C ASP A 18 6.21 11.51 -1.55
N ALA A 19 5.30 10.79 -2.21
CA ALA A 19 5.49 9.36 -2.51
C ALA A 19 6.79 9.11 -3.29
N ARG A 20 7.08 9.95 -4.29
CA ARG A 20 8.32 9.88 -5.09
C ARG A 20 9.58 10.15 -4.27
N LYS A 21 9.55 11.16 -3.40
CA LYS A 21 10.65 11.44 -2.48
C LYS A 21 10.89 10.27 -1.54
N GLY A 22 9.82 9.70 -0.98
CA GLY A 22 9.87 8.51 -0.12
C GLY A 22 10.52 7.32 -0.81
N LEU A 23 10.12 7.00 -2.04
CA LEU A 23 10.75 5.94 -2.83
C LEU A 23 12.26 6.18 -3.01
N ASN A 24 12.64 7.40 -3.39
CA ASN A 24 14.05 7.74 -3.61
C ASN A 24 14.86 7.64 -2.31
N MET A 25 14.27 8.00 -1.17
CA MET A 25 14.89 7.81 0.14
C MET A 25 15.14 6.32 0.43
N PHE A 26 14.11 5.47 0.28
CA PHE A 26 14.25 4.03 0.52
C PHE A 26 15.30 3.37 -0.38
N ARG A 27 15.36 3.76 -1.67
CA ARG A 27 16.42 3.32 -2.59
C ARG A 27 17.82 3.68 -2.10
N LYS A 28 18.02 4.90 -1.55
CA LYS A 28 19.33 5.35 -1.03
C LYS A 28 19.80 4.54 0.17
N VAL A 29 18.88 4.06 1.00
CA VAL A 29 19.21 3.24 2.19
C VAL A 29 19.08 1.73 1.94
N ASN A 30 19.02 1.31 0.68
CA ASN A 30 18.90 -0.09 0.25
C ASN A 30 17.68 -0.82 0.86
N VAL A 31 16.58 -0.10 1.05
CA VAL A 31 15.30 -0.69 1.50
C VAL A 31 14.43 -0.93 0.26
N PRO A 32 13.98 -2.18 0.01
CA PRO A 32 13.12 -2.47 -1.13
C PRO A 32 11.73 -1.87 -0.91
N VAL A 33 11.18 -1.21 -1.94
CA VAL A 33 9.78 -0.78 -1.93
C VAL A 33 8.93 -1.89 -2.52
N LEU A 34 8.06 -2.45 -1.69
CA LEU A 34 7.19 -3.59 -2.01
C LEU A 34 6.00 -3.18 -2.89
N GLY A 35 5.63 -1.90 -2.85
CA GLY A 35 4.66 -1.31 -3.75
C GLY A 35 3.99 -0.05 -3.19
N ILE A 36 3.00 0.44 -3.92
CA ILE A 36 2.23 1.65 -3.62
C ILE A 36 0.75 1.31 -3.43
N VAL A 37 0.12 1.87 -2.41
CA VAL A 37 -1.33 1.84 -2.17
C VAL A 37 -1.91 3.23 -2.42
N GLU A 38 -3.04 3.29 -3.15
CA GLU A 38 -3.85 4.50 -3.28
C GLU A 38 -4.92 4.55 -2.20
N ASN A 39 -4.78 5.44 -1.23
CA ASN A 39 -5.81 5.71 -0.23
C ASN A 39 -6.76 6.81 -0.70
N MET A 40 -7.98 6.84 -0.17
CA MET A 40 -9.00 7.84 -0.50
C MET A 40 -9.22 8.00 -2.01
N SER A 41 -9.19 6.88 -2.74
CA SER A 41 -9.22 6.82 -4.21
C SER A 41 -10.57 7.19 -4.80
N TYR A 42 -11.65 6.94 -4.06
CA TYR A 42 -13.02 7.28 -4.43
C TYR A 42 -13.93 7.28 -3.19
N PHE A 43 -15.13 7.84 -3.31
CA PHE A 43 -16.18 7.81 -2.31
C PHE A 43 -17.47 7.32 -2.96
N ILE A 44 -18.19 6.40 -2.33
CA ILE A 44 -19.53 5.99 -2.77
C ILE A 44 -20.55 6.74 -1.92
N CYS A 45 -21.39 7.54 -2.57
CA CYS A 45 -22.41 8.31 -1.87
C CYS A 45 -23.59 7.41 -1.44
N ASP A 46 -23.87 7.33 -0.15
CA ASP A 46 -25.00 6.53 0.37
C ASP A 46 -26.35 6.95 -0.23
N SER A 47 -26.53 8.24 -0.53
CA SER A 47 -27.81 8.78 -1.00
C SER A 47 -28.07 8.54 -2.49
N CYS A 48 -27.06 8.66 -3.36
CA CYS A 48 -27.23 8.53 -4.82
C CYS A 48 -26.50 7.33 -5.43
N GLN A 49 -25.74 6.57 -4.63
CA GLN A 49 -24.96 5.40 -5.03
C GLN A 49 -23.90 5.66 -6.11
N ALA A 50 -23.63 6.93 -6.42
CA ALA A 50 -22.61 7.31 -7.38
C ALA A 50 -21.21 7.24 -6.77
N ARG A 51 -20.23 6.90 -7.61
CA ARG A 51 -18.81 7.00 -7.30
C ARG A 51 -18.32 8.42 -7.55
N HIS A 52 -17.67 9.00 -6.54
CA HIS A 52 -17.09 10.33 -6.58
C HIS A 52 -15.58 10.26 -6.37
N GLU A 53 -14.83 10.92 -7.25
CA GLU A 53 -13.37 10.97 -7.20
C GLU A 53 -12.94 12.30 -6.57
N ILE A 54 -13.26 12.48 -5.29
CA ILE A 54 -13.12 13.75 -4.55
C ILE A 54 -11.70 14.32 -4.65
N PHE A 55 -10.69 13.44 -4.64
CA PHE A 55 -9.27 13.80 -4.71
C PHE A 55 -8.63 13.43 -6.06
N GLY A 56 -9.43 13.09 -7.07
CA GLY A 56 -9.00 12.40 -8.29
C GLY A 56 -8.97 10.88 -8.10
N HIS A 57 -8.48 10.15 -9.11
CA HIS A 57 -8.38 8.69 -9.10
C HIS A 57 -7.21 8.21 -9.97
N GLY A 58 -6.53 7.14 -9.55
CA GLY A 58 -5.52 6.44 -10.35
C GLY A 58 -4.15 7.12 -10.41
N GLY A 59 -3.96 8.24 -9.72
CA GLY A 59 -2.68 8.96 -9.68
C GLY A 59 -1.55 8.13 -9.08
N ALA A 60 -1.81 7.38 -8.00
CA ALA A 60 -0.80 6.53 -7.38
C ALA A 60 -0.53 5.27 -8.22
N ARG A 61 -1.52 4.77 -8.96
CA ARG A 61 -1.33 3.66 -9.92
C ARG A 61 -0.42 4.08 -11.06
N ALA A 62 -0.71 5.20 -11.71
CA ALA A 62 0.13 5.75 -12.78
C ALA A 62 1.56 6.04 -12.28
N GLU A 63 1.70 6.55 -11.07
CA GLU A 63 3.00 6.81 -10.46
C GLU A 63 3.77 5.51 -10.14
N ALA A 64 3.09 4.46 -9.69
CA ALA A 64 3.68 3.15 -9.47
C ALA A 64 4.25 2.56 -10.77
N GLU A 65 3.48 2.63 -11.86
CA GLU A 65 3.92 2.23 -13.20
C GLU A 65 5.14 3.03 -13.65
N ARG A 66 5.09 4.37 -13.54
CA ARG A 66 6.19 5.27 -13.92
C ARG A 66 7.47 5.01 -13.13
N LEU A 67 7.34 4.56 -11.88
CA LEU A 67 8.46 4.27 -10.99
C LEU A 67 8.94 2.82 -11.05
N ALA A 68 8.29 1.98 -11.86
CA ALA A 68 8.51 0.54 -11.96
C ALA A 68 8.43 -0.16 -10.59
N VAL A 69 7.41 0.18 -9.80
CA VAL A 69 7.10 -0.48 -8.52
C VAL A 69 5.68 -1.06 -8.55
N PRO A 70 5.39 -2.13 -7.80
CA PRO A 70 4.05 -2.73 -7.81
C PRO A 70 2.97 -1.77 -7.33
N PHE A 71 1.82 -1.77 -7.99
CA PHE A 71 0.60 -1.20 -7.44
C PHE A 71 -0.13 -2.25 -6.62
N LEU A 72 -0.26 -2.01 -5.31
CA LEU A 72 -0.80 -2.98 -4.37
C LEU A 72 -2.32 -2.94 -4.32
N GLY A 73 -2.95 -1.81 -4.56
CA GLY A 73 -4.40 -1.66 -4.54
C GLY A 73 -4.83 -0.26 -4.17
N GLU A 74 -6.15 -0.07 -4.13
CA GLU A 74 -6.79 1.18 -3.75
C GLU A 74 -7.85 0.97 -2.67
N LEU A 75 -8.08 2.01 -1.88
CA LEU A 75 -9.12 2.04 -0.85
C LEU A 75 -10.03 3.26 -1.03
N PRO A 76 -11.34 3.11 -0.77
CA PRO A 76 -12.25 4.23 -0.75
C PRO A 76 -12.02 5.13 0.48
N LEU A 77 -12.44 6.38 0.35
CA LEU A 77 -12.77 7.24 1.47
C LEU A 77 -14.12 6.77 2.02
N ASP A 78 -14.13 6.02 3.11
CA ASP A 78 -15.37 5.51 3.71
C ASP A 78 -15.45 5.89 5.20
N PRO A 79 -16.54 6.55 5.65
CA PRO A 79 -16.72 6.91 7.06
C PRO A 79 -16.71 5.73 8.02
N GLU A 80 -17.16 4.53 7.60
CA GLU A 80 -17.13 3.33 8.41
C GLU A 80 -15.69 2.88 8.68
N ILE A 81 -14.81 2.86 7.66
CA ILE A 81 -13.39 2.54 7.84
C ILE A 81 -12.77 3.45 8.92
N ARG A 82 -13.03 4.76 8.84
CA ARG A 82 -12.56 5.74 9.84
C ARG A 82 -13.14 5.45 11.23
N ARG A 83 -14.46 5.39 11.38
CA ARG A 83 -15.13 5.21 12.68
C ARG A 83 -14.67 3.94 13.39
N ARG A 84 -14.58 2.83 12.66
CA ARG A 84 -14.13 1.53 13.15
C ARG A 84 -12.68 1.57 13.62
N SER A 85 -11.80 2.18 12.81
CA SER A 85 -10.39 2.35 13.15
C SER A 85 -10.20 3.24 14.39
N ASP A 86 -10.89 4.38 14.46
CA ASP A 86 -10.88 5.29 15.61
C ASP A 86 -11.41 4.61 16.89
N GLY A 87 -12.38 3.70 16.73
CA GLY A 87 -12.97 2.91 17.82
C GLY A 87 -12.15 1.69 18.26
N GLY A 88 -11.00 1.42 17.63
CA GLY A 88 -10.15 0.27 17.97
C GLY A 88 -10.68 -1.08 17.46
N GLU A 89 -11.64 -1.08 16.53
CA GLU A 89 -12.23 -2.28 15.93
C GLU A 89 -12.10 -2.20 14.39
N PRO A 90 -10.92 -2.47 13.81
CA PRO A 90 -10.66 -2.27 12.38
C PRO A 90 -11.64 -3.00 11.48
N ILE A 91 -11.92 -2.44 10.29
CA ILE A 91 -12.94 -2.99 9.37
C ILE A 91 -12.69 -4.45 8.97
N VAL A 92 -11.42 -4.88 8.92
CA VAL A 92 -11.03 -6.27 8.61
C VAL A 92 -11.46 -7.27 9.69
N ALA A 93 -11.63 -6.82 10.94
CA ALA A 93 -12.09 -7.63 12.06
C ALA A 93 -13.62 -7.48 12.25
N ALA A 94 -14.14 -6.25 12.12
CA ALA A 94 -15.55 -5.94 12.32
C ALA A 94 -16.46 -6.47 11.20
N ALA A 95 -15.98 -6.45 9.96
CA ALA A 95 -16.74 -6.86 8.77
C ALA A 95 -15.84 -7.70 7.85
N PRO A 96 -15.43 -8.91 8.28
CA PRO A 96 -14.39 -9.70 7.63
C PRO A 96 -14.70 -10.06 6.17
N ASP A 97 -15.98 -10.26 5.85
CA ASP A 97 -16.44 -10.63 4.52
C ASP A 97 -16.87 -9.41 3.67
N GLY A 98 -16.79 -8.20 4.24
CA GLY A 98 -17.17 -6.96 3.57
C GLY A 98 -16.17 -6.52 2.49
N PRO A 99 -16.58 -5.67 1.54
CA PRO A 99 -15.75 -5.25 0.41
C PRO A 99 -14.46 -4.56 0.86
N HIS A 100 -14.52 -3.74 1.92
CA HIS A 100 -13.35 -3.07 2.48
C HIS A 100 -12.34 -4.07 3.03
N ALA A 101 -12.81 -5.07 3.80
CA ALA A 101 -11.94 -6.10 4.36
C ALA A 101 -11.28 -6.93 3.26
N GLN A 102 -12.02 -7.28 2.21
CA GLN A 102 -11.48 -7.97 1.04
C GLN A 102 -10.39 -7.15 0.33
N ALA A 103 -10.59 -5.84 0.16
CA ALA A 103 -9.58 -4.96 -0.43
C ALA A 103 -8.29 -4.93 0.42
N TYR A 104 -8.41 -4.78 1.74
CA TYR A 104 -7.25 -4.87 2.64
C TYR A 104 -6.54 -6.22 2.58
N ARG A 105 -7.28 -7.34 2.58
CA ARG A 105 -6.69 -8.69 2.47
C ARG A 105 -5.96 -8.88 1.15
N ALA A 106 -6.54 -8.47 0.03
CA ALA A 106 -5.91 -8.58 -1.28
C ALA A 106 -4.59 -7.78 -1.36
N MET A 107 -4.55 -6.59 -0.76
CA MET A 107 -3.30 -5.82 -0.62
C MET A 107 -2.29 -6.54 0.29
N ALA A 108 -2.74 -7.07 1.43
CA ALA A 108 -1.89 -7.80 2.35
C ALA A 108 -1.29 -9.06 1.73
N GLU A 109 -2.06 -9.81 0.92
CA GLU A 109 -1.58 -10.98 0.17
C GLU A 109 -0.48 -10.62 -0.83
N ARG A 110 -0.64 -9.50 -1.55
CA ARG A 110 0.38 -8.99 -2.49
C ARG A 110 1.66 -8.60 -1.74
N VAL A 111 1.53 -7.92 -0.60
CA VAL A 111 2.67 -7.57 0.27
C VAL A 111 3.34 -8.84 0.80
N TRP A 112 2.56 -9.81 1.27
CA TRP A 112 3.06 -11.08 1.80
C TRP A 112 3.85 -11.84 0.74
N ALA A 113 3.31 -11.97 -0.47
CA ALA A 113 4.01 -12.60 -1.59
C ALA A 113 5.35 -11.90 -1.90
N ALA A 114 5.38 -10.56 -1.89
CA ALA A 114 6.61 -9.79 -2.12
C ALA A 114 7.66 -10.01 -1.02
N VAL A 115 7.23 -10.07 0.25
CA VAL A 115 8.12 -10.35 1.38
C VAL A 115 8.68 -11.76 1.29
N SER A 116 7.83 -12.77 1.09
CA SER A 116 8.24 -14.17 1.01
C SER A 116 9.18 -14.45 -0.17
N ALA A 117 8.99 -13.78 -1.31
CA ALA A 117 9.91 -13.87 -2.44
C ALA A 117 11.31 -13.31 -2.11
N GLY A 118 11.40 -12.28 -1.25
CA GLY A 118 12.66 -11.67 -0.83
C GLY A 118 13.44 -12.48 0.23
N GLU A 119 12.79 -13.37 0.97
CA GLU A 119 13.44 -14.19 2.00
C GLU A 119 14.44 -15.20 1.42
N GLY A 120 14.23 -15.68 0.18
CA GLY A 120 15.14 -16.60 -0.52
C GLY A 120 16.40 -15.93 -1.10
N GLN A 121 16.49 -14.60 -1.14
CA GLN A 121 17.63 -13.85 -1.69
C GLN A 121 18.62 -13.37 -0.62
N ARG A 122 18.35 -13.59 0.67
CA ARG A 122 19.31 -13.28 1.74
C ARG A 122 20.52 -14.20 1.61
N LYS A 123 21.59 -13.73 0.96
CA LYS A 123 22.89 -14.40 0.98
C LYS A 123 23.32 -14.57 2.44
N THR A 124 23.30 -15.80 2.92
CA THR A 124 23.94 -16.15 4.19
C THR A 124 25.42 -15.75 4.08
N PRO A 125 25.98 -15.02 5.06
CA PRO A 125 27.40 -14.65 4.99
C PRO A 125 28.25 -15.91 4.96
N LYS A 126 29.17 -15.99 4.01
CA LYS A 126 30.17 -17.07 3.96
C LYS A 126 31.13 -16.89 5.13
N ILE A 127 31.12 -17.80 6.08
CA ILE A 127 32.15 -17.89 7.12
C ILE A 127 33.39 -18.50 6.45
N ILE A 128 34.45 -17.71 6.30
CA ILE A 128 35.75 -18.17 5.82
C ILE A 128 36.60 -18.40 7.07
N VAL A 129 36.98 -19.65 7.33
CA VAL A 129 37.96 -20.00 8.37
C VAL A 129 39.29 -20.22 7.65
N GLU A 130 40.21 -19.27 7.79
CA GLU A 130 41.59 -19.42 7.31
C GLU A 130 42.34 -20.37 8.27
N SER A 131 43.06 -21.34 7.70
CA SER A 131 43.88 -22.33 8.42
C SER A 131 45.36 -21.98 8.30
#